data_AF-A0A7W0F4C9-F1
#
_entry.id   AF-A0A7W0F4C9-F1
#
_cell.length_a   1.000
_cell.length_b   1.000
_cell.length_c   1.000
_cell.angle_alpha   90.00
_cell.angle_beta   90.00
_cell.angle_gamma   90.00
#
_symmetry.space_group_name_H-M   'P 1'
#
loop_
_entity.id
_entity.type
_entity.pdbx_description
1 polymer ?
#
loop_
_entity_poly.entity_id
_entity_poly.type
_entity_poly.pdbx_seq_one_letter_code
_entity_poly.pdbx_strand_id
1 'polypeptide(L)'
;MVRHGKQFKAFLFVGYNGIGGIHIQDADGDRAEEIRHGDNRKMMKKTIIALAILGVFSTTDSHGAFYNPGWSARAEGMGGVFCASGGDASSLFYNPAAIRGLDSPEFVLMGFKPYMSLSGVEWKYYQFSAVYPKDSFTMGMAYSGFNAQSLYFENSLLLSGAFSRGSADIGGSLKYLSHSYNLPHEMQPFFDSNSASGFSADMGAVFKLNGTFSAGLSAENIIPVDLGIKYEDEVPSIYRMGFSAKAPELGFFQNVLTGMDLIYRSQDWGDKLSWGLGAEAWFADKTLAVRCGYSVTALNMGASFVVEDRSVGLDYSFSLPLEIQDNSGSHRIQMVFRFSPPREQVLPKNMDGIKVPVRRSDAVPDLKSEDAYPEDVKPAVSKPAPVPFERVETRPDDTAPVAEKISEIYPDDIVPAVPDPAPAAIKKAQPPTKKAGATDEAETTSDMDAEIKRMEEEILGAPAPPPPSAPARMTPAEKAKAGAHFNKATELYKQGRYEEAIAEWQEVLKINPDHKLSKQKINKAQSLIDTK
;
A
#
# COMPACT_ATOMS: atom_id res chain seq x y z
N MET A 1 20.30 -57.47 -0.55
CA MET A 1 19.10 -56.64 -0.30
C MET A 1 19.58 -55.20 -0.14
N VAL A 2 19.56 -54.35 -1.19
CA VAL A 2 18.40 -53.55 -1.69
C VAL A 2 17.91 -52.62 -0.56
N ARG A 3 17.88 -51.27 -0.61
CA ARG A 3 17.93 -50.23 -1.67
C ARG A 3 18.25 -48.88 -0.98
N HIS A 4 19.22 -48.10 -1.48
CA HIS A 4 19.06 -46.80 -2.19
C HIS A 4 18.53 -45.60 -1.38
N GLY A 5 19.37 -44.55 -1.31
CA GLY A 5 19.00 -43.16 -1.03
C GLY A 5 20.09 -42.24 -1.58
N LYS A 6 20.09 -42.03 -2.90
CA LYS A 6 21.05 -41.18 -3.63
C LYS A 6 20.90 -39.71 -3.23
N GLN A 7 22.02 -39.06 -2.93
CA GLN A 7 22.11 -37.60 -2.92
C GLN A 7 21.96 -37.07 -4.35
N PHE A 8 21.00 -36.18 -4.58
CA PHE A 8 20.91 -35.38 -5.79
C PHE A 8 21.87 -34.19 -5.66
N LYS A 9 23.02 -34.26 -6.34
CA LYS A 9 23.80 -33.08 -6.73
C LYS A 9 23.31 -32.66 -8.12
N ALA A 10 22.62 -31.53 -8.21
CA ALA A 10 22.32 -30.90 -9.50
C ALA A 10 23.60 -30.21 -10.01
N PHE A 11 24.32 -30.88 -10.91
CA PHE A 11 25.33 -30.26 -11.76
C PHE A 11 24.64 -29.70 -13.00
N LEU A 12 24.83 -28.40 -13.25
CA LEU A 12 24.44 -27.75 -14.49
C LEU A 12 25.41 -28.20 -15.60
N PHE A 13 25.04 -29.26 -16.33
CA PHE A 13 25.74 -29.66 -17.57
C PHE A 13 25.11 -28.90 -18.74
N VAL A 14 25.81 -27.89 -19.24
CA VAL A 14 25.54 -27.33 -20.58
C VAL A 14 26.18 -28.26 -21.59
N GLY A 15 25.42 -29.25 -22.05
CA GLY A 15 25.81 -30.11 -23.17
C GLY A 15 25.58 -29.39 -24.50
N TYR A 16 26.67 -28.99 -25.14
CA TYR A 16 26.71 -28.55 -26.54
C TYR A 16 27.18 -29.73 -27.39
N ASN A 17 26.24 -30.40 -28.05
CA ASN A 17 26.41 -31.37 -29.14
C ASN A 17 25.05 -31.36 -29.87
N GLY A 18 24.91 -31.29 -31.19
CA GLY A 18 25.80 -31.52 -32.30
C GLY A 18 24.86 -31.82 -33.47
N ILE A 19 25.00 -31.03 -34.53
CA ILE A 19 24.46 -31.12 -35.89
C ILE A 19 23.82 -32.48 -36.26
N GLY A 20 22.54 -32.45 -36.63
CA GLY A 20 21.88 -33.45 -37.46
C GLY A 20 21.35 -32.76 -38.70
N GLY A 21 22.15 -32.74 -39.77
CA GLY A 21 21.75 -32.23 -41.07
C GLY A 21 20.76 -33.17 -41.75
N ILE A 22 19.66 -32.62 -42.26
CA ILE A 22 18.83 -33.28 -43.27
C ILE A 22 19.27 -32.73 -44.61
N HIS A 23 19.79 -33.62 -45.44
CA HIS A 23 20.19 -33.37 -46.82
C HIS A 23 18.92 -33.39 -47.67
N ILE A 24 18.55 -32.25 -48.26
CA ILE A 24 17.69 -32.21 -49.45
C ILE A 24 18.47 -31.42 -50.49
N GLN A 25 18.87 -32.14 -51.53
CA GLN A 25 19.45 -31.58 -52.74
C GLN A 25 18.29 -31.43 -53.71
N ASP A 26 18.04 -30.22 -54.17
CA ASP A 26 17.44 -30.02 -55.49
C ASP A 26 18.05 -28.79 -56.13
N ALA A 27 18.31 -28.96 -57.43
CA ALA A 27 18.98 -28.03 -58.31
C ALA A 27 18.05 -26.91 -58.75
N ASP A 28 18.52 -25.66 -58.66
CA ASP A 28 18.49 -24.64 -59.70
C ASP A 28 18.67 -23.26 -59.07
N GLY A 29 19.55 -22.47 -59.67
CA GLY A 29 20.02 -21.20 -59.12
C GLY A 29 18.99 -20.07 -59.20
N ASP A 30 19.00 -19.18 -58.20
CA ASP A 30 19.41 -17.79 -58.40
C ASP A 30 19.46 -17.00 -57.08
N ARG A 31 20.43 -16.07 -57.04
CA ARG A 31 20.62 -14.88 -56.17
C ARG A 31 19.74 -14.66 -54.92
N ALA A 32 20.41 -14.44 -53.76
CA ALA A 32 20.03 -13.37 -52.83
C ALA A 32 21.18 -13.00 -51.88
N GLU A 33 21.26 -11.70 -51.56
CA GLU A 33 22.35 -10.96 -50.92
C GLU A 33 22.64 -11.28 -49.46
N GLU A 34 23.89 -11.00 -49.07
CA GLU A 34 24.49 -11.17 -47.75
C GLU A 34 24.08 -10.01 -46.80
N ILE A 35 23.31 -10.29 -45.74
CA ILE A 35 23.07 -9.34 -44.64
C ILE A 35 23.84 -9.77 -43.39
N ARG A 36 24.82 -8.94 -43.00
CA ARG A 36 25.68 -9.08 -41.82
C ARG A 36 24.87 -9.08 -40.51
N HIS A 37 24.90 -10.20 -39.79
CA HIS A 37 24.47 -10.30 -38.39
C HIS A 37 25.68 -10.27 -37.44
N GLY A 38 26.07 -9.08 -36.99
CA GLY A 38 27.15 -8.93 -36.03
C GLY A 38 27.07 -7.66 -35.21
N ASP A 39 26.31 -7.69 -34.10
CA ASP A 39 26.68 -6.94 -32.88
C ASP A 39 25.86 -7.29 -31.61
N ASN A 40 24.65 -7.83 -31.75
CA ASN A 40 23.74 -8.00 -30.59
C ASN A 40 24.19 -9.03 -29.52
N ARG A 41 25.11 -9.95 -29.85
CA ARG A 41 25.55 -10.99 -28.91
C ARG A 41 26.57 -10.52 -27.87
N LYS A 42 27.33 -9.44 -28.15
CA LYS A 42 28.33 -8.90 -27.19
C LYS A 42 27.70 -8.02 -26.13
N MET A 43 26.63 -7.30 -26.47
CA MET A 43 25.90 -6.44 -25.54
C MET A 43 25.10 -7.27 -24.51
N MET A 44 24.48 -8.36 -24.96
CA MET A 44 23.70 -9.27 -24.10
C MET A 44 24.54 -9.98 -23.03
N LYS A 45 25.81 -10.29 -23.33
CA LYS A 45 26.74 -10.92 -22.37
C LYS A 45 27.21 -9.97 -21.26
N LYS A 46 27.30 -8.66 -21.52
CA LYS A 46 27.69 -7.67 -20.50
C LYS A 46 26.54 -7.37 -19.52
N THR A 47 25.29 -7.38 -20.01
CA THR A 47 24.10 -7.20 -19.17
C THR A 47 23.85 -8.38 -18.22
N ILE A 48 24.13 -9.61 -18.67
CA ILE A 48 23.96 -10.82 -17.84
C ILE A 48 25.02 -10.91 -16.71
N ILE A 49 26.23 -10.40 -16.94
CA ILE A 49 27.31 -10.40 -15.93
C ILE A 49 27.11 -9.29 -14.89
N ALA A 50 26.48 -8.17 -15.26
CA ALA A 50 26.15 -7.09 -14.32
C ALA A 50 25.04 -7.47 -13.31
N LEU A 51 24.10 -8.34 -13.71
CA LEU A 51 23.04 -8.85 -12.84
C LEU A 51 23.50 -9.95 -11.87
N ALA A 52 24.69 -10.53 -12.08
CA ALA A 52 25.20 -11.63 -11.26
C ALA A 52 26.02 -11.19 -10.03
N ILE A 53 26.33 -9.90 -9.88
CA ILE A 53 27.25 -9.39 -8.83
C ILE A 53 26.52 -8.79 -7.61
N LEU A 54 25.20 -8.59 -7.66
CA LEU A 54 24.42 -8.14 -6.49
C LEU A 54 24.07 -9.30 -5.56
N GLY A 55 25.08 -9.82 -4.88
CA GLY A 55 24.96 -10.86 -3.86
C GLY A 55 24.99 -10.29 -2.44
N VAL A 56 23.83 -10.39 -1.77
CA VAL A 56 23.63 -10.78 -0.37
C VAL A 56 24.32 -9.94 0.72
N PHE A 57 23.52 -9.07 1.35
CA PHE A 57 23.56 -8.87 2.79
C PHE A 57 22.11 -8.94 3.29
N SER A 58 21.79 -9.93 4.11
CA SER A 58 20.48 -10.09 4.76
C SER A 58 20.64 -9.76 6.24
N THR A 59 19.99 -8.69 6.68
CA THR A 59 19.74 -8.41 8.09
C THR A 59 18.26 -8.64 8.37
N THR A 60 17.96 -9.36 9.44
CA THR A 60 16.59 -9.65 9.86
C THR A 60 15.99 -8.44 10.57
N ASP A 61 14.79 -8.01 10.17
CA ASP A 61 14.15 -6.82 10.74
C ASP A 61 12.72 -7.04 11.23
N SER A 62 12.37 -6.23 12.22
CA SER A 62 11.02 -6.03 12.74
C SER A 62 10.21 -5.10 11.84
N HIS A 63 8.95 -5.41 11.59
CA HIS A 63 8.03 -4.56 10.84
C HIS A 63 7.37 -3.51 11.75
N GLY A 64 7.09 -2.35 11.19
CA GLY A 64 6.36 -1.26 11.86
C GLY A 64 5.08 -0.86 11.14
N ALA A 65 4.40 0.12 11.71
CA ALA A 65 3.15 0.75 11.28
C ALA A 65 3.02 0.94 9.76
N PHE A 66 1.89 0.54 9.17
CA PHE A 66 1.58 0.71 7.73
C PHE A 66 2.70 0.21 6.81
N TYR A 67 3.23 -0.98 7.07
CA TYR A 67 4.13 -1.67 6.15
C TYR A 67 3.40 -1.97 4.83
N ASN A 68 4.05 -1.80 3.67
CA ASN A 68 3.44 -2.10 2.37
C ASN A 68 3.37 -3.63 2.18
N PRO A 69 2.19 -4.26 2.28
CA PRO A 69 2.07 -5.71 2.26
C PRO A 69 1.81 -6.23 0.84
N GLY A 70 1.84 -5.35 -0.16
CA GLY A 70 1.42 -5.63 -1.52
C GLY A 70 -0.08 -5.49 -1.71
N TRP A 71 -0.57 -4.26 -1.87
CA TRP A 71 -2.00 -3.91 -1.99
C TRP A 71 -2.67 -4.32 -3.32
N SER A 72 -2.01 -5.15 -4.12
CA SER A 72 -2.49 -5.60 -5.42
C SER A 72 -1.95 -7.00 -5.72
N ALA A 73 -2.82 -7.97 -6.01
CA ALA A 73 -2.38 -9.28 -6.43
C ALA A 73 -1.62 -9.18 -7.76
N ARG A 74 -2.11 -8.34 -8.68
CA ARG A 74 -1.45 -8.07 -9.96
C ARG A 74 -0.03 -7.53 -9.79
N ALA A 75 0.16 -6.47 -9.00
CA ALA A 75 1.47 -5.89 -8.75
C ALA A 75 2.40 -6.86 -8.01
N GLU A 76 1.88 -7.55 -7.00
CA GLU A 76 2.66 -8.53 -6.24
C GLU A 76 3.11 -9.68 -7.11
N GLY A 77 2.30 -10.15 -8.07
CA GLY A 77 2.73 -11.15 -9.06
C GLY A 77 3.92 -10.68 -9.93
N MET A 78 4.19 -9.38 -9.97
CA MET A 78 5.35 -8.74 -10.61
C MET A 78 6.40 -8.25 -9.61
N GLY A 79 6.40 -8.74 -8.36
CA GLY A 79 7.38 -8.32 -7.35
C GLY A 79 7.17 -6.91 -6.82
N GLY A 80 5.93 -6.41 -6.82
CA GLY A 80 5.57 -5.08 -6.31
C GLY A 80 5.82 -3.94 -7.30
N VAL A 81 6.14 -4.26 -8.56
CA VAL A 81 6.39 -3.30 -9.63
C VAL A 81 5.07 -2.71 -10.13
N PHE A 82 4.81 -1.44 -9.82
CA PHE A 82 3.57 -0.79 -10.25
C PHE A 82 3.68 0.74 -10.40
N CYS A 83 4.74 1.38 -9.90
CA CYS A 83 4.87 2.84 -9.86
C CYS A 83 4.72 3.52 -11.23
N ALA A 84 5.35 2.95 -12.27
CA ALA A 84 5.36 3.51 -13.62
C ALA A 84 4.31 2.88 -14.55
N SER A 85 3.89 1.65 -14.28
CA SER A 85 3.00 0.90 -15.16
C SER A 85 1.53 1.10 -14.81
N GLY A 86 1.21 1.19 -13.52
CA GLY A 86 -0.13 0.98 -12.98
C GLY A 86 -0.77 -0.29 -13.55
N GLY A 87 -2.10 -0.31 -13.59
CA GLY A 87 -2.83 -1.29 -14.38
C GLY A 87 -4.28 -1.48 -14.00
N ASP A 88 -4.65 -1.12 -12.78
CA ASP A 88 -6.03 -1.15 -12.28
C ASP A 88 -6.20 -0.14 -11.10
N ALA A 89 -7.39 -0.07 -10.49
CA ALA A 89 -7.71 0.88 -9.42
C ALA A 89 -6.79 0.75 -8.19
N SER A 90 -6.17 -0.42 -7.96
CA SER A 90 -5.20 -0.60 -6.86
C SER A 90 -3.91 0.20 -7.06
N SER A 91 -3.69 0.78 -8.25
CA SER A 91 -2.57 1.68 -8.54
C SER A 91 -2.53 2.89 -7.59
N LEU A 92 -3.67 3.26 -7.00
CA LEU A 92 -3.79 4.31 -5.98
C LEU A 92 -2.83 4.12 -4.80
N PHE A 93 -2.54 2.87 -4.41
CA PHE A 93 -1.62 2.55 -3.31
C PHE A 93 -0.14 2.63 -3.67
N TYR A 94 0.20 2.85 -4.95
CA TYR A 94 1.59 2.82 -5.43
C TYR A 94 2.00 4.13 -6.06
N ASN A 95 1.10 4.74 -6.84
CA ASN A 95 1.31 6.03 -7.47
C ASN A 95 -0.05 6.63 -7.89
N PRO A 96 -0.50 7.74 -7.27
CA PRO A 96 -1.79 8.33 -7.61
C PRO A 96 -1.86 8.86 -9.04
N ALA A 97 -0.74 9.14 -9.72
CA ALA A 97 -0.75 9.51 -11.13
C ALA A 97 -1.07 8.33 -12.07
N ALA A 98 -0.78 7.10 -11.65
CA ALA A 98 -0.90 5.91 -12.50
C ALA A 98 -2.35 5.57 -12.86
N ILE A 99 -3.34 6.05 -12.09
CA ILE A 99 -4.77 5.88 -12.40
C ILE A 99 -5.20 6.60 -13.68
N ARG A 100 -4.45 7.62 -14.12
CA ARG A 100 -4.76 8.36 -15.35
C ARG A 100 -4.70 7.47 -16.59
N GLY A 101 -3.98 6.35 -16.54
CA GLY A 101 -3.93 5.35 -17.60
C GLY A 101 -5.14 4.42 -17.68
N LEU A 102 -6.15 4.58 -16.82
CA LEU A 102 -7.37 3.77 -16.84
C LEU A 102 -8.45 4.43 -17.71
N ASP A 103 -9.07 3.65 -18.59
CA ASP A 103 -9.98 4.15 -19.63
C ASP A 103 -11.48 3.97 -19.28
N SER A 104 -11.80 3.14 -18.29
CA SER A 104 -13.16 2.85 -17.86
C SER A 104 -13.29 2.98 -16.35
N PRO A 105 -14.47 3.39 -15.82
CA PRO A 105 -14.75 3.25 -14.41
C PRO A 105 -14.54 1.80 -13.98
N GLU A 106 -13.84 1.59 -12.87
CA GLU A 106 -13.60 0.26 -12.34
C GLU A 106 -13.48 0.27 -10.82
N PHE A 107 -13.77 -0.86 -10.20
CA PHE A 107 -13.42 -1.10 -8.80
C PHE A 107 -12.77 -2.46 -8.62
N VAL A 108 -12.01 -2.56 -7.54
CA VAL A 108 -11.16 -3.69 -7.21
C VAL A 108 -11.40 -4.08 -5.76
N LEU A 109 -11.58 -5.36 -5.52
CA LEU A 109 -11.62 -5.97 -4.19
C LEU A 109 -10.46 -6.94 -4.08
N MET A 110 -9.74 -6.93 -2.96
CA MET A 110 -8.68 -7.90 -2.72
C MET A 110 -8.62 -8.21 -1.23
N GLY A 111 -8.29 -9.45 -0.90
CA GLY A 111 -7.98 -9.84 0.46
C GLY A 111 -6.99 -11.00 0.49
N PHE A 112 -6.20 -11.07 1.56
CA PHE A 112 -5.29 -12.19 1.77
C PHE A 112 -4.87 -12.38 3.23
N LYS A 113 -4.40 -13.60 3.50
CA LYS A 113 -3.67 -13.97 4.72
C LYS A 113 -2.22 -14.29 4.33
N PRO A 114 -1.22 -13.53 4.81
CA PRO A 114 0.17 -13.86 4.54
C PRO A 114 0.60 -15.11 5.30
N TYR A 115 1.69 -15.72 4.82
CA TYR A 115 2.37 -16.84 5.50
C TYR A 115 1.41 -17.96 5.90
N MET A 116 0.62 -18.42 4.92
CA MET A 116 -0.36 -19.48 5.15
C MET A 116 0.32 -20.68 5.79
N SER A 117 -0.31 -21.31 6.79
CA SER A 117 0.23 -22.44 7.58
C SER A 117 1.31 -22.10 8.60
N LEU A 118 1.75 -20.84 8.70
CA LEU A 118 2.63 -20.41 9.78
C LEU A 118 1.86 -20.39 11.11
N SER A 119 2.31 -21.19 12.07
CA SER A 119 1.65 -21.31 13.38
C SER A 119 1.70 -19.99 14.16
N GLY A 120 0.58 -19.63 14.78
CA GLY A 120 0.49 -18.42 15.62
C GLY A 120 0.47 -17.11 14.83
N VAL A 121 0.29 -17.14 13.50
CA VAL A 121 0.11 -15.94 12.66
C VAL A 121 -1.28 -15.95 12.03
N GLU A 122 -2.10 -14.96 12.43
CA GLU A 122 -3.44 -14.74 11.85
C GLU A 122 -3.62 -13.28 11.45
N TRP A 123 -2.82 -12.88 10.47
CA TRP A 123 -2.89 -11.56 9.86
C TRP A 123 -3.87 -11.58 8.70
N LYS A 124 -4.66 -10.52 8.57
CA LYS A 124 -5.64 -10.37 7.49
C LYS A 124 -5.47 -9.00 6.88
N TYR A 125 -5.34 -8.95 5.56
CA TYR A 125 -5.33 -7.74 4.78
C TYR A 125 -6.52 -7.75 3.83
N TYR A 126 -7.12 -6.58 3.66
CA TYR A 126 -8.17 -6.36 2.68
C TYR A 126 -8.06 -4.94 2.10
N GLN A 127 -8.46 -4.79 0.85
CA GLN A 127 -8.59 -3.48 0.22
C GLN A 127 -9.80 -3.42 -0.71
N PHE A 128 -10.28 -2.20 -0.85
CA PHE A 128 -11.21 -1.77 -1.88
C PHE A 128 -10.60 -0.56 -2.59
N SER A 129 -10.66 -0.52 -3.90
CA SER A 129 -10.29 0.68 -4.65
C SER A 129 -11.26 0.88 -5.81
N ALA A 130 -11.57 2.13 -6.12
CA ALA A 130 -12.45 2.51 -7.22
C ALA A 130 -11.87 3.71 -7.94
N VAL A 131 -11.95 3.69 -9.26
CA VAL A 131 -11.50 4.78 -10.12
C VAL A 131 -12.62 5.14 -11.10
N TYR A 132 -12.79 6.44 -11.29
CA TYR A 132 -13.70 7.01 -12.27
C TYR A 132 -12.93 7.95 -13.21
N PRO A 133 -12.55 7.49 -14.41
CA PRO A 133 -11.88 8.32 -15.40
C PRO A 133 -12.86 9.25 -16.11
N LYS A 134 -12.45 10.51 -16.31
CA LYS A 134 -13.04 11.48 -17.25
C LYS A 134 -11.96 11.93 -18.22
N ASP A 135 -12.35 12.59 -19.31
CA ASP A 135 -11.46 12.96 -20.42
C ASP A 135 -10.18 13.71 -19.97
N SER A 136 -10.32 14.68 -19.07
CA SER A 136 -9.20 15.54 -18.64
C SER A 136 -8.70 15.24 -17.22
N PHE A 137 -9.42 14.41 -16.46
CA PHE A 137 -9.16 14.18 -15.05
C PHE A 137 -9.71 12.82 -14.61
N THR A 138 -8.98 12.14 -13.74
CA THR A 138 -9.38 10.86 -13.16
C THR A 138 -9.50 11.01 -11.65
N MET A 139 -10.60 10.52 -11.09
CA MET A 139 -10.85 10.47 -9.65
C MET A 139 -10.67 9.05 -9.15
N GLY A 140 -10.18 8.88 -7.93
CA GLY A 140 -10.09 7.57 -7.30
C GLY A 140 -10.32 7.63 -5.79
N MET A 141 -10.77 6.52 -5.25
CA MET A 141 -10.85 6.26 -3.81
C MET A 141 -10.23 4.90 -3.53
N ALA A 142 -9.50 4.77 -2.43
CA ALA A 142 -9.05 3.48 -1.96
C ALA A 142 -9.20 3.38 -0.44
N TYR A 143 -9.56 2.19 0.04
CA TYR A 143 -9.63 1.84 1.45
C TYR A 143 -8.79 0.58 1.66
N SER A 144 -7.94 0.58 2.68
CA SER A 144 -7.20 -0.60 3.10
C SER A 144 -7.38 -0.86 4.59
N GLY A 145 -7.35 -2.14 4.95
CA GLY A 145 -7.34 -2.55 6.35
C GLY A 145 -6.37 -3.70 6.60
N PHE A 146 -5.74 -3.63 7.78
CA PHE A 146 -4.92 -4.68 8.35
C PHE A 146 -5.50 -5.07 9.71
N ASN A 147 -5.58 -6.36 9.96
CA ASN A 147 -5.99 -6.92 11.24
C ASN A 147 -4.95 -7.97 11.67
N ALA A 148 -4.31 -7.71 12.81
CA ALA A 148 -3.44 -8.67 13.48
C ALA A 148 -4.19 -9.31 14.66
N GLN A 149 -4.74 -10.50 14.43
CA GLN A 149 -5.35 -11.33 15.48
C GLN A 149 -6.43 -10.62 16.33
N SER A 150 -7.14 -9.65 15.77
CA SER A 150 -8.13 -8.83 16.47
C SER A 150 -7.58 -8.05 17.68
N LEU A 151 -6.25 -7.95 17.80
CA LEU A 151 -5.56 -7.18 18.84
C LEU A 151 -5.15 -5.80 18.32
N TYR A 152 -4.81 -5.73 17.05
CA TYR A 152 -4.34 -4.52 16.41
C TYR A 152 -4.94 -4.38 15.02
N PHE A 153 -5.35 -3.15 14.70
CA PHE A 153 -6.00 -2.80 13.45
C PHE A 153 -5.35 -1.56 12.86
N GLU A 154 -5.13 -1.58 11.56
CA GLU A 154 -4.74 -0.41 10.79
C GLU A 154 -5.76 -0.17 9.68
N ASN A 155 -6.11 1.09 9.44
CA ASN A 155 -6.99 1.47 8.35
C ASN A 155 -6.40 2.68 7.62
N SER A 156 -6.54 2.67 6.29
CA SER A 156 -6.26 3.85 5.48
C SER A 156 -7.40 4.12 4.51
N LEU A 157 -7.69 5.41 4.28
CA LEU A 157 -8.61 5.88 3.27
C LEU A 157 -7.91 6.93 2.41
N LEU A 158 -7.89 6.72 1.11
CA LEU A 158 -7.27 7.62 0.12
C LEU A 158 -8.36 8.21 -0.77
N LEU A 159 -8.33 9.52 -0.96
CA LEU A 159 -9.10 10.23 -1.98
C LEU A 159 -8.11 10.89 -2.94
N SER A 160 -8.20 10.53 -4.22
CA SER A 160 -7.13 10.81 -5.19
C SER A 160 -7.66 11.45 -6.46
N GLY A 161 -6.81 12.26 -7.08
CA GLY A 161 -7.06 12.89 -8.36
C GLY A 161 -5.82 12.87 -9.23
N ALA A 162 -5.98 12.66 -10.53
CA ALA A 162 -4.89 12.69 -11.50
C ALA A 162 -5.30 13.36 -12.81
N PHE A 163 -4.36 14.09 -13.43
CA PHE A 163 -4.54 14.73 -14.73
C PHE A 163 -3.30 14.56 -15.60
N SER A 164 -3.44 14.77 -16.90
CA SER A 164 -2.32 14.74 -17.85
C SER A 164 -1.88 16.15 -18.22
N ARG A 165 -0.57 16.37 -18.28
CA ARG A 165 0.06 17.59 -18.80
C ARG A 165 1.21 17.22 -19.73
N GLY A 166 0.94 17.27 -21.04
CA GLY A 166 1.92 16.82 -22.04
C GLY A 166 2.14 15.31 -21.96
N SER A 167 3.40 14.88 -21.84
CA SER A 167 3.76 13.45 -21.66
C SER A 167 3.77 13.00 -20.19
N ALA A 168 3.46 13.89 -19.25
CA ALA A 168 3.42 13.58 -17.83
C ALA A 168 1.98 13.46 -17.34
N ASP A 169 1.68 12.38 -16.64
CA ASP A 169 0.51 12.26 -15.78
C ASP A 169 0.94 12.67 -14.37
N ILE A 170 0.14 13.49 -13.69
CA ILE A 170 0.41 14.02 -12.35
C ILE A 170 -0.81 13.69 -11.48
N GLY A 171 -0.57 13.21 -10.26
CA GLY A 171 -1.62 12.87 -9.33
C GLY A 171 -1.26 13.17 -7.89
N GLY A 172 -2.28 13.24 -7.05
CA GLY A 172 -2.12 13.40 -5.61
C GLY A 172 -3.30 12.79 -4.86
N SER A 173 -3.07 12.52 -3.58
CA SER A 173 -4.05 11.88 -2.69
C SER A 173 -4.08 12.57 -1.34
N LEU A 174 -5.27 12.77 -0.79
CA LEU A 174 -5.48 12.99 0.63
C LEU A 174 -5.67 11.62 1.30
N LYS A 175 -4.91 11.36 2.35
CA LYS A 175 -4.91 10.08 3.06
C LYS A 175 -5.36 10.29 4.51
N TYR A 176 -6.33 9.52 4.97
CA TYR A 176 -6.65 9.38 6.39
C TYR A 176 -6.07 8.05 6.87
N LEU A 177 -5.34 8.08 7.98
CA LEU A 177 -4.66 6.95 8.58
C LEU A 177 -5.20 6.77 10.00
N SER A 178 -5.48 5.53 10.40
CA SER A 178 -5.83 5.23 11.80
C SER A 178 -5.32 3.88 12.25
N HIS A 179 -4.92 3.83 13.53
CA HIS A 179 -4.59 2.61 14.26
C HIS A 179 -5.53 2.45 15.44
N SER A 180 -5.90 1.22 15.75
CA SER A 180 -6.62 0.90 16.97
C SER A 180 -6.17 -0.42 17.59
N TYR A 181 -6.30 -0.50 18.91
CA TYR A 181 -5.87 -1.62 19.72
C TYR A 181 -7.05 -2.14 20.52
N ASN A 182 -7.20 -3.47 20.54
CA ASN A 182 -8.12 -4.13 21.44
C ASN A 182 -7.38 -4.48 22.73
N LEU A 183 -7.30 -3.51 23.64
CA LEU A 183 -6.56 -3.64 24.89
C LEU A 183 -7.35 -4.46 25.92
N PRO A 184 -6.72 -5.47 26.56
CA PRO A 184 -7.28 -6.12 27.73
C PRO A 184 -7.66 -5.11 28.81
N HIS A 185 -8.70 -5.40 29.60
CA HIS A 185 -9.22 -4.48 30.60
C HIS A 185 -8.14 -4.03 31.60
N GLU A 186 -7.19 -4.91 31.92
CA GLU A 186 -6.07 -4.64 32.82
C GLU A 186 -5.08 -3.61 32.25
N MET A 187 -5.02 -3.47 30.92
CA MET A 187 -4.12 -2.53 30.26
C MET A 187 -4.76 -1.16 30.02
N GLN A 188 -6.09 -1.06 29.98
CA GLN A 188 -6.80 0.19 29.68
C GLN A 188 -6.39 1.38 30.56
N PRO A 189 -6.15 1.25 31.88
CA PRO A 189 -5.73 2.37 32.72
C PRO A 189 -4.35 2.97 32.39
N PHE A 190 -3.55 2.30 31.55
CA PHE A 190 -2.20 2.76 31.18
C PHE A 190 -2.15 3.58 29.88
N PHE A 191 -3.31 3.78 29.23
CA PHE A 191 -3.45 4.48 27.96
C PHE A 191 -4.65 5.43 28.01
N ASP A 192 -4.46 6.65 27.49
CA ASP A 192 -5.53 7.65 27.43
C ASP A 192 -6.53 7.37 26.30
N SER A 193 -6.10 6.61 25.30
CA SER A 193 -6.91 6.17 24.15
C SER A 193 -6.45 4.79 23.68
N ASN A 194 -7.36 4.05 23.04
CA ASN A 194 -7.05 2.79 22.36
C ASN A 194 -6.85 2.98 20.84
N SER A 195 -6.93 4.21 20.35
CA SER A 195 -6.78 4.53 18.92
C SER A 195 -6.17 5.90 18.68
N ALA A 196 -5.54 6.05 17.52
CA ALA A 196 -5.02 7.31 17.02
C ALA A 196 -5.31 7.42 15.53
N SER A 197 -5.44 8.64 15.03
CA SER A 197 -5.68 8.88 13.61
C SER A 197 -5.15 10.23 13.17
N GLY A 198 -4.85 10.37 11.88
CA GLY A 198 -4.42 11.63 11.30
C GLY A 198 -4.49 11.65 9.79
N PHE A 199 -4.21 12.83 9.22
CA PHE A 199 -4.25 13.06 7.78
C PHE A 199 -2.84 13.23 7.22
N SER A 200 -2.60 12.56 6.10
CA SER A 200 -1.39 12.73 5.29
C SER A 200 -1.74 12.98 3.83
N ALA A 201 -0.72 13.12 2.99
CA ALA A 201 -0.87 13.32 1.57
C ALA A 201 0.16 12.53 0.78
N ASP A 202 -0.25 12.10 -0.42
CA ASP A 202 0.63 11.45 -1.39
C ASP A 202 0.69 12.29 -2.67
N MET A 203 1.80 12.17 -3.39
CA MET A 203 2.00 12.77 -4.70
C MET A 203 2.61 11.75 -5.65
N GLY A 204 2.32 11.92 -6.93
CA GLY A 204 2.73 11.00 -7.97
C GLY A 204 2.91 11.66 -9.32
N ALA A 205 3.82 11.10 -10.11
CA ALA A 205 3.98 11.42 -11.52
C ALA A 205 4.30 10.17 -12.32
N VAL A 206 3.80 10.10 -13.56
CA VAL A 206 4.18 9.09 -14.56
C VAL A 206 4.55 9.79 -15.85
N PHE A 207 5.78 9.59 -16.32
CA PHE A 207 6.30 10.15 -17.56
C PHE A 207 6.27 9.09 -18.66
N LYS A 208 5.48 9.33 -19.70
CA LYS A 208 5.45 8.51 -20.92
C LYS A 208 6.61 8.97 -21.82
N LEU A 209 7.78 8.34 -21.68
CA LEU A 209 8.99 8.73 -22.39
C LEU A 209 8.85 8.52 -23.91
N ASN A 210 8.23 7.40 -24.28
CA ASN A 210 7.76 7.10 -25.63
C ASN A 210 6.66 6.02 -25.56
N GLY A 211 6.27 5.44 -26.71
CA GLY A 211 5.25 4.39 -26.74
C GLY A 211 5.62 3.07 -26.04
N THR A 212 6.89 2.90 -25.68
CA THR A 212 7.44 1.68 -25.05
C THR A 212 7.80 1.92 -23.59
N PHE A 213 8.49 3.02 -23.27
CA PHE A 213 9.07 3.25 -21.95
C PHE A 213 8.29 4.29 -21.15
N SER A 214 8.08 3.98 -19.88
CA SER A 214 7.55 4.92 -18.88
C SER A 214 8.40 4.95 -17.62
N ALA A 215 8.50 6.11 -16.99
CA ALA A 215 9.10 6.28 -15.68
C ALA A 215 8.05 6.81 -14.68
N GLY A 216 8.10 6.37 -13.44
CA GLY A 216 7.17 6.76 -12.39
C GLY A 216 7.91 7.28 -11.17
N LEU A 217 7.36 8.31 -10.53
CA LEU A 217 7.80 8.79 -9.22
C LEU A 217 6.58 8.85 -8.31
N SER A 218 6.72 8.42 -7.06
CA SER A 218 5.71 8.64 -6.04
C SER A 218 6.35 8.97 -4.70
N ALA A 219 5.72 9.86 -3.95
CA ALA A 219 6.03 10.14 -2.57
C ALA A 219 4.74 9.92 -1.77
N GLU A 220 4.77 8.99 -0.83
CA GLU A 220 3.65 8.60 0.03
C GLU A 220 3.91 9.09 1.45
N ASN A 221 2.85 9.46 2.17
CA ASN A 221 2.89 9.96 3.54
C ASN A 221 3.84 11.18 3.70
N ILE A 222 3.68 12.19 2.84
CA ILE A 222 4.58 13.37 2.78
C ILE A 222 4.38 14.29 3.98
N ILE A 223 3.18 14.29 4.57
CA ILE A 223 2.89 15.02 5.79
C ILE A 223 3.05 14.04 6.96
N PRO A 224 3.96 14.31 7.93
CA PRO A 224 4.15 13.45 9.09
C PRO A 224 2.85 13.28 9.88
N VAL A 225 2.58 12.05 10.31
CA VAL A 225 1.44 11.73 11.17
C VAL A 225 1.94 10.83 12.30
N ASP A 226 1.80 11.29 13.54
CA ASP A 226 2.03 10.48 14.73
C ASP A 226 0.74 9.71 15.08
N LEU A 227 0.84 8.39 15.12
CA LEU A 227 -0.24 7.48 15.49
C LEU A 227 0.02 6.75 16.81
N GLY A 228 0.92 7.32 17.62
CA GLY A 228 1.22 6.87 18.95
C GLY A 228 0.04 7.00 19.91
N ILE A 229 -0.29 5.92 20.62
CA ILE A 229 -1.26 5.96 21.73
C ILE A 229 -0.60 6.22 23.10
N LYS A 230 0.73 6.15 23.17
CA LYS A 230 1.51 6.35 24.41
C LYS A 230 2.92 6.85 24.12
N TYR A 231 3.56 6.23 23.14
CA TYR A 231 4.84 6.66 22.59
C TYR A 231 4.62 7.09 21.15
N GLU A 232 5.41 8.06 20.70
CA GLU A 232 5.42 8.54 19.33
C GLU A 232 5.63 7.37 18.35
N ASP A 233 4.76 7.30 17.35
CA ASP A 233 4.75 6.32 16.26
C ASP A 233 4.47 7.09 14.96
N GLU A 234 5.50 7.77 14.46
CA GLU A 234 5.41 8.51 13.20
C GLU A 234 5.33 7.55 12.01
N VAL A 235 4.33 7.75 11.15
CA VAL A 235 4.18 7.00 9.91
C VAL A 235 5.29 7.41 8.92
N PRO A 236 6.17 6.49 8.49
CA PRO A 236 7.27 6.83 7.61
C PRO A 236 6.81 7.30 6.23
N SER A 237 7.47 8.33 5.69
CA SER A 237 7.36 8.69 4.27
C SER A 237 8.01 7.63 3.39
N ILE A 238 7.40 7.34 2.24
CA ILE A 238 7.89 6.37 1.25
C ILE A 238 8.12 7.08 -0.07
N TYR A 239 9.28 6.86 -0.68
CA TYR A 239 9.62 7.40 -1.99
C TYR A 239 9.85 6.25 -2.96
N ARG A 240 9.17 6.28 -4.10
CA ARG A 240 9.19 5.22 -5.11
C ARG A 240 9.64 5.77 -6.45
N MET A 241 10.55 5.07 -7.10
CA MET A 241 10.98 5.33 -8.46
C MET A 241 10.78 4.07 -9.28
N GLY A 242 9.99 4.16 -10.35
CA GLY A 242 9.67 3.02 -11.21
C GLY A 242 10.08 3.23 -12.66
N PHE A 243 10.41 2.15 -13.33
CA PHE A 243 10.63 2.10 -14.77
C PHE A 243 9.84 0.94 -15.35
N SER A 244 9.21 1.16 -16.49
CA SER A 244 8.51 0.09 -17.20
C SER A 244 8.74 0.17 -18.71
N ALA A 245 8.69 -1.00 -19.36
CA ALA A 245 8.77 -1.15 -20.79
C ALA A 245 7.61 -2.04 -21.27
N LYS A 246 6.86 -1.57 -22.27
CA LYS A 246 5.72 -2.24 -22.87
C LYS A 246 6.04 -2.64 -24.31
N ALA A 247 5.91 -3.92 -24.62
CA ALA A 247 5.94 -4.46 -25.97
C ALA A 247 4.52 -4.93 -26.34
N PRO A 248 3.88 -4.34 -27.37
CA PRO A 248 2.52 -4.73 -27.76
C PRO A 248 2.39 -6.21 -28.13
N GLU A 249 3.43 -6.79 -28.73
CA GLU A 249 3.47 -8.19 -29.16
C GLU A 249 4.90 -8.72 -29.01
N LEU A 250 5.02 -9.97 -28.56
CA LEU A 250 6.29 -10.70 -28.50
C LEU A 250 6.02 -12.20 -28.71
N GLY A 251 6.14 -12.65 -29.97
CA GLY A 251 5.79 -14.02 -30.34
C GLY A 251 4.30 -14.29 -30.15
N PHE A 252 3.96 -15.28 -29.33
CA PHE A 252 2.55 -15.59 -29.02
C PHE A 252 1.95 -14.69 -27.92
N PHE A 253 2.79 -13.94 -27.20
CA PHE A 253 2.34 -13.04 -26.15
C PHE A 253 1.87 -11.71 -26.71
N GLN A 254 0.74 -11.26 -26.21
CA GLN A 254 0.14 -9.95 -26.43
C GLN A 254 0.41 -9.08 -25.19
N ASN A 255 0.72 -7.81 -25.35
CA ASN A 255 0.97 -6.87 -24.25
C ASN A 255 1.96 -7.39 -23.18
N VAL A 256 3.23 -7.52 -23.54
CA VAL A 256 4.29 -7.81 -22.57
C VAL A 256 4.69 -6.52 -21.86
N LEU A 257 4.66 -6.55 -20.54
CA LEU A 257 5.11 -5.47 -19.67
C LEU A 257 6.26 -5.99 -18.81
N THR A 258 7.36 -5.24 -18.76
CA THR A 258 8.43 -5.47 -17.79
C THR A 258 8.65 -4.20 -16.98
N GLY A 259 9.11 -4.32 -15.74
CA GLY A 259 9.48 -3.15 -14.97
C GLY A 259 10.33 -3.42 -13.75
N MET A 260 10.72 -2.33 -13.12
CA MET A 260 11.53 -2.26 -11.91
C MET A 260 11.03 -1.11 -11.05
N ASP A 261 10.89 -1.35 -9.74
CA ASP A 261 10.61 -0.30 -8.76
C ASP A 261 11.74 -0.29 -7.70
N LEU A 262 12.20 0.92 -7.35
CA LEU A 262 13.09 1.20 -6.23
C LEU A 262 12.30 1.98 -5.18
N ILE A 263 12.39 1.56 -3.92
CA ILE A 263 11.56 2.04 -2.82
C ILE A 263 12.48 2.44 -1.68
N TYR A 264 12.40 3.70 -1.24
CA TYR A 264 13.08 4.19 -0.04
C TYR A 264 12.04 4.58 1.01
N ARG A 265 12.11 3.97 2.19
CA ARG A 265 11.24 4.24 3.34
C ARG A 265 12.03 4.97 4.43
N SER A 266 11.59 6.17 4.79
CA SER A 266 12.29 7.05 5.72
C SER A 266 11.96 6.71 7.18
N GLN A 267 12.58 5.66 7.72
CA GLN A 267 12.37 5.16 9.08
C GLN A 267 13.68 4.89 9.80
N ASP A 268 13.78 5.00 11.12
CA ASP A 268 15.06 4.82 11.82
C ASP A 268 15.49 3.37 12.08
N TRP A 269 14.61 2.42 11.78
CA TRP A 269 14.81 0.99 12.03
C TRP A 269 14.69 0.19 10.73
N GLY A 270 15.36 -0.95 10.70
CA GLY A 270 15.38 -1.88 9.57
C GLY A 270 15.81 -1.33 8.21
N ASP A 271 15.66 -2.17 7.19
CA ASP A 271 16.04 -1.85 5.82
C ASP A 271 15.17 -0.75 5.22
N LYS A 272 15.82 0.38 4.91
CA LYS A 272 15.20 1.53 4.27
C LYS A 272 14.98 1.35 2.77
N LEU A 273 15.80 0.52 2.12
CA LEU A 273 15.83 0.38 0.67
C LEU A 273 15.27 -0.98 0.27
N SER A 274 14.28 -0.97 -0.61
CA SER A 274 13.72 -2.16 -1.23
C SER A 274 13.63 -1.97 -2.74
N TRP A 275 13.58 -3.06 -3.48
CA TRP A 275 13.44 -3.03 -4.93
C TRP A 275 12.71 -4.28 -5.42
N GLY A 276 12.10 -4.14 -6.60
CA GLY A 276 11.37 -5.19 -7.28
C GLY A 276 11.66 -5.21 -8.77
N LEU A 277 11.64 -6.40 -9.37
CA LEU A 277 11.69 -6.64 -10.81
C LEU A 277 10.51 -7.51 -11.21
N GLY A 278 9.88 -7.20 -12.32
CA GLY A 278 8.65 -7.88 -12.71
C GLY A 278 8.43 -7.95 -14.21
N ALA A 279 7.72 -9.00 -14.62
CA ALA A 279 7.22 -9.16 -15.97
C ALA A 279 5.76 -9.66 -15.95
N GLU A 280 4.97 -9.17 -16.89
CA GLU A 280 3.60 -9.57 -17.18
C GLU A 280 3.50 -9.85 -18.68
N ALA A 281 2.81 -10.92 -19.04
CA ALA A 281 2.50 -11.23 -20.43
C ALA A 281 1.06 -11.69 -20.56
N TRP A 282 0.29 -11.04 -21.44
CA TRP A 282 -1.05 -11.47 -21.80
C TRP A 282 -1.01 -12.42 -23.00
N PHE A 283 -2.01 -13.28 -23.12
CA PHE A 283 -2.19 -14.17 -24.27
C PHE A 283 -3.67 -14.55 -24.37
N ALA A 284 -4.02 -15.34 -25.40
CA ALA A 284 -5.40 -15.71 -25.70
C ALA A 284 -6.31 -14.47 -25.76
N ASP A 285 -6.02 -13.55 -26.68
CA ASP A 285 -6.81 -12.31 -26.92
C ASP A 285 -7.00 -11.42 -25.68
N LYS A 286 -5.98 -11.46 -24.80
CA LYS A 286 -5.92 -10.76 -23.50
C LYS A 286 -6.99 -11.23 -22.51
N THR A 287 -7.40 -12.50 -22.61
CA THR A 287 -8.24 -13.21 -21.63
C THR A 287 -7.40 -13.77 -20.49
N LEU A 288 -6.15 -14.16 -20.75
CA LEU A 288 -5.25 -14.74 -19.77
C LEU A 288 -3.97 -13.92 -19.64
N ALA A 289 -3.44 -13.84 -18.42
CA ALA A 289 -2.12 -13.28 -18.15
C ALA A 289 -1.31 -14.19 -17.24
N VAL A 290 -0.01 -14.19 -17.41
CA VAL A 290 0.96 -14.76 -16.46
C VAL A 290 1.95 -13.69 -16.04
N ARG A 291 2.42 -13.80 -14.80
CA ARG A 291 3.36 -12.86 -14.17
C ARG A 291 4.43 -13.61 -13.40
N CYS A 292 5.62 -13.04 -13.44
CA CYS A 292 6.69 -13.41 -12.53
C CYS A 292 7.39 -12.15 -12.03
N GLY A 293 7.92 -12.22 -10.82
CA GLY A 293 8.68 -11.14 -10.24
C GLY A 293 9.57 -11.58 -9.11
N TYR A 294 10.49 -10.70 -8.77
CA TYR A 294 11.40 -10.81 -7.65
C TYR A 294 11.30 -9.52 -6.85
N SER A 295 11.14 -9.63 -5.54
CA SER A 295 11.36 -8.56 -4.59
C SER A 295 12.46 -8.99 -3.62
N VAL A 296 13.06 -8.05 -2.89
CA VAL A 296 14.08 -8.35 -1.87
C VAL A 296 13.61 -9.43 -0.89
N THR A 297 12.31 -9.48 -0.61
CA THR A 297 11.72 -10.39 0.39
C THR A 297 11.10 -11.65 -0.19
N ALA A 298 10.83 -11.73 -1.50
CA ALA A 298 10.05 -12.82 -2.08
C ALA A 298 10.31 -13.10 -3.57
N LEU A 299 10.14 -14.37 -3.96
CA LEU A 299 9.85 -14.74 -5.34
C LEU A 299 8.34 -14.69 -5.57
N ASN A 300 7.92 -14.08 -6.67
CA ASN A 300 6.52 -13.81 -6.93
C ASN A 300 6.07 -14.39 -8.27
N MET A 301 4.86 -14.93 -8.29
CA MET A 301 4.19 -15.43 -9.48
C MET A 301 2.75 -14.98 -9.46
N GLY A 302 2.16 -14.77 -10.63
CA GLY A 302 0.76 -14.39 -10.73
C GLY A 302 0.10 -14.86 -12.01
N ALA A 303 -1.22 -14.90 -11.98
CA ALA A 303 -2.05 -15.19 -13.14
C ALA A 303 -3.30 -14.31 -13.13
N SER A 304 -3.78 -13.95 -14.31
CA SER A 304 -5.10 -13.32 -14.49
C SER A 304 -5.98 -14.18 -15.38
N PHE A 305 -7.26 -14.15 -15.09
CA PHE A 305 -8.31 -14.58 -16.00
C PHE A 305 -9.37 -13.48 -16.11
N VAL A 306 -9.78 -13.15 -17.33
CA VAL A 306 -10.66 -12.03 -17.62
C VAL A 306 -11.78 -12.50 -18.55
N VAL A 307 -13.03 -12.21 -18.20
CA VAL A 307 -14.24 -12.66 -18.91
C VAL A 307 -15.15 -11.48 -19.30
N GLU A 308 -16.24 -11.78 -20.00
CA GLU A 308 -17.32 -10.83 -20.29
C GLU A 308 -16.84 -9.53 -20.98
N ASP A 309 -16.11 -9.67 -22.11
CA ASP A 309 -15.47 -8.55 -22.81
C ASP A 309 -14.61 -7.66 -21.89
N ARG A 310 -13.98 -8.29 -20.89
CA ARG A 310 -13.08 -7.69 -19.90
C ARG A 310 -13.75 -6.86 -18.80
N SER A 311 -15.06 -6.99 -18.64
CA SER A 311 -15.79 -6.39 -17.52
C SER A 311 -15.45 -7.03 -16.17
N VAL A 312 -15.10 -8.32 -16.14
CA VAL A 312 -14.76 -9.02 -14.90
C VAL A 312 -13.40 -9.68 -15.02
N GLY A 313 -12.51 -9.40 -14.07
CA GLY A 313 -11.19 -9.99 -13.95
C GLY A 313 -10.99 -10.66 -12.59
N LEU A 314 -10.30 -11.79 -12.60
CA LEU A 314 -9.80 -12.48 -11.42
C LEU A 314 -8.28 -12.54 -11.51
N ASP A 315 -7.63 -11.92 -10.53
CA ASP A 315 -6.19 -11.89 -10.38
C ASP A 315 -5.79 -12.73 -9.16
N TYR A 316 -4.82 -13.60 -9.36
CA TYR A 316 -4.23 -14.40 -8.30
C TYR A 316 -2.72 -14.16 -8.27
N SER A 317 -2.16 -14.03 -7.08
CA SER A 317 -0.72 -14.04 -6.89
C SER A 317 -0.27 -14.90 -5.72
N PHE A 318 0.95 -15.40 -5.89
CA PHE A 318 1.65 -16.22 -4.94
C PHE A 318 3.02 -15.60 -4.69
N SER A 319 3.32 -15.32 -3.43
CA SER A 319 4.64 -14.85 -2.97
C SER A 319 5.27 -15.92 -2.09
N LEU A 320 6.44 -16.40 -2.51
CA LEU A 320 7.29 -17.30 -1.73
C LEU A 320 8.32 -16.44 -0.97
N PRO A 321 8.16 -16.27 0.35
CA PRO A 321 9.11 -15.48 1.14
C PRO A 321 10.49 -16.14 1.15
N LEU A 322 11.54 -15.32 1.08
CA LEU A 322 12.93 -15.77 1.06
C LEU A 322 13.54 -15.90 2.45
N GLU A 323 12.99 -15.18 3.43
CA GLU A 323 13.55 -15.08 4.79
C GLU A 323 12.75 -15.84 5.84
N ILE A 324 11.43 -16.00 5.64
CA ILE A 324 10.54 -16.65 6.59
C ILE A 324 10.39 -18.12 6.21
N GLN A 325 10.75 -19.01 7.15
CA GLN A 325 10.62 -20.46 7.00
C GLN A 325 9.24 -20.95 7.52
N ASP A 326 8.96 -22.23 7.33
CA ASP A 326 7.77 -22.93 7.86
C ASP A 326 6.42 -22.27 7.51
N ASN A 327 6.31 -21.78 6.28
CA ASN A 327 5.06 -21.29 5.72
C ASN A 327 4.86 -21.82 4.29
N SER A 328 3.62 -21.79 3.83
CA SER A 328 3.21 -22.20 2.49
C SER A 328 3.14 -21.02 1.52
N GLY A 329 3.82 -19.90 1.84
CA GLY A 329 3.77 -18.65 1.09
C GLY A 329 2.54 -17.79 1.38
N SER A 330 2.44 -16.69 0.66
CA SER A 330 1.34 -15.72 0.74
C SER A 330 0.52 -15.76 -0.54
N HIS A 331 -0.77 -16.06 -0.40
CA HIS A 331 -1.70 -16.23 -1.52
C HIS A 331 -2.68 -15.06 -1.55
N ARG A 332 -2.73 -14.31 -2.65
CA ARG A 332 -3.63 -13.16 -2.79
C ARG A 332 -4.65 -13.40 -3.89
N ILE A 333 -5.88 -12.98 -3.65
CA ILE A 333 -6.98 -13.04 -4.61
C ILE A 333 -7.56 -11.64 -4.75
N GLN A 334 -7.65 -11.17 -5.98
CA GLN A 334 -8.17 -9.87 -6.35
C GLN A 334 -9.23 -10.04 -7.43
N MET A 335 -10.36 -9.35 -7.28
CA MET A 335 -11.39 -9.25 -8.30
C MET A 335 -11.42 -7.82 -8.83
N VAL A 336 -11.57 -7.69 -10.13
CA VAL A 336 -11.62 -6.39 -10.83
C VAL A 336 -12.90 -6.32 -11.64
N PHE A 337 -13.67 -5.26 -11.45
CA PHE A 337 -14.91 -5.00 -12.16
C PHE A 337 -14.76 -3.71 -12.97
N ARG A 338 -14.91 -3.80 -14.30
CA ARG A 338 -14.76 -2.71 -15.26
C ARG A 338 -16.08 -2.41 -15.93
N PHE A 339 -16.44 -1.14 -15.93
CA PHE A 339 -17.64 -0.61 -16.57
C PHE A 339 -17.23 0.07 -17.86
N SER A 340 -16.89 -0.73 -18.87
CA SER A 340 -16.67 -0.18 -20.21
C SER A 340 -18.02 0.27 -20.77
N PRO A 341 -18.11 1.45 -21.41
CA PRO A 341 -19.27 1.78 -22.24
C PRO A 341 -19.47 0.66 -23.27
N PRO A 342 -20.71 0.34 -23.67
CA PRO A 342 -20.94 -0.58 -24.78
C PRO A 342 -20.07 -0.13 -25.95
N ARG A 343 -19.26 -1.03 -26.52
CA ARG A 343 -18.58 -0.74 -27.79
C ARG A 343 -19.66 -0.32 -28.76
N GLU A 344 -19.72 0.95 -29.11
CA GLU A 344 -20.47 1.39 -30.28
C GLU A 344 -19.84 0.60 -31.43
N GLN A 345 -20.57 -0.38 -31.95
CA GLN A 345 -20.18 -1.04 -33.17
C GLN A 345 -20.17 0.07 -34.21
N VAL A 346 -18.99 0.64 -34.46
CA VAL A 346 -18.79 1.54 -35.58
C VAL A 346 -19.01 0.68 -36.79
N LEU A 347 -20.26 0.64 -37.26
CA LEU A 347 -20.59 0.11 -38.57
C LEU A 347 -19.63 0.79 -39.53
N PRO A 348 -18.82 0.04 -40.30
CA PRO A 348 -17.93 0.66 -41.26
C PRO A 348 -18.77 1.59 -42.13
N LYS A 349 -18.29 2.82 -42.35
CA LYS A 349 -18.98 3.90 -43.08
C LYS A 349 -19.40 3.56 -44.52
N ASN A 350 -19.18 2.32 -44.98
CA ASN A 350 -19.51 1.80 -46.31
C ASN A 350 -20.50 0.62 -46.26
N MET A 351 -21.52 0.65 -45.39
CA MET A 351 -22.67 -0.28 -45.47
C MET A 351 -23.98 0.44 -45.77
N ASP A 352 -23.97 1.34 -46.75
CA ASP A 352 -25.20 1.73 -47.43
C ASP A 352 -25.71 0.52 -48.23
N GLY A 353 -26.69 -0.21 -47.68
CA GLY A 353 -27.51 -1.15 -48.44
C GLY A 353 -27.52 -2.62 -48.02
N ILE A 354 -26.79 -3.03 -46.98
CA ILE A 354 -26.90 -4.43 -46.49
C ILE A 354 -28.07 -4.52 -45.49
N LYS A 355 -29.21 -5.02 -45.97
CA LYS A 355 -30.32 -5.44 -45.10
C LYS A 355 -29.87 -6.62 -44.25
N VAL A 356 -29.52 -6.38 -43.00
CA VAL A 356 -29.30 -7.44 -42.01
C VAL A 356 -30.67 -8.08 -41.71
N PRO A 357 -30.85 -9.40 -41.91
CA PRO A 357 -32.08 -10.06 -41.51
C PRO A 357 -32.14 -10.10 -39.99
N VAL A 358 -33.04 -9.29 -39.41
CA VAL A 358 -33.39 -9.37 -37.99
C VAL A 358 -34.02 -10.74 -37.76
N ARG A 359 -33.33 -11.63 -37.05
CA ARG A 359 -33.98 -12.81 -36.45
C ARG A 359 -34.89 -12.31 -35.34
N ARG A 360 -36.18 -12.23 -35.67
CA ARG A 360 -37.28 -11.96 -34.74
C ARG A 360 -37.42 -13.20 -33.85
N SER A 361 -36.77 -13.22 -32.69
CA SER A 361 -37.11 -14.17 -31.63
C SER A 361 -38.31 -13.61 -30.86
N ASP A 362 -39.35 -14.43 -30.87
CA ASP A 362 -40.50 -14.47 -29.97
C ASP A 362 -41.63 -13.48 -30.21
N ALA A 363 -42.73 -14.08 -30.65
CA ALA A 363 -44.01 -13.49 -30.97
C ALA A 363 -44.72 -12.97 -29.72
N VAL A 364 -45.25 -11.76 -29.80
CA VAL A 364 -46.45 -11.35 -29.07
C VAL A 364 -47.57 -11.24 -30.12
N PRO A 365 -48.73 -11.89 -29.95
CA PRO A 365 -49.79 -11.86 -30.95
C PRO A 365 -50.41 -10.48 -31.08
N ASP A 366 -50.66 -10.13 -32.34
CA ASP A 366 -51.28 -8.92 -32.87
C ASP A 366 -52.74 -8.80 -32.39
N LEU A 367 -53.09 -7.71 -31.71
CA LEU A 367 -54.48 -7.29 -31.49
C LEU A 367 -54.71 -6.00 -32.29
N LYS A 368 -55.48 -6.12 -33.37
CA LYS A 368 -55.95 -5.01 -34.21
C LYS A 368 -57.26 -4.43 -33.67
N SER A 369 -57.35 -3.10 -33.64
CA SER A 369 -58.43 -2.26 -34.18
C SER A 369 -58.16 -0.82 -33.72
N GLU A 370 -57.75 0.08 -34.62
CA GLU A 370 -58.63 1.09 -35.25
C GLU A 370 -59.26 2.04 -34.23
N ASP A 371 -58.75 3.28 -34.17
CA ASP A 371 -59.58 4.48 -34.31
C ASP A 371 -58.71 5.72 -34.58
N ALA A 372 -59.21 6.56 -35.48
CA ALA A 372 -58.54 7.67 -36.15
C ALA A 372 -58.38 8.93 -35.27
N TYR A 373 -57.31 9.70 -35.54
CA TYR A 373 -57.25 11.12 -35.18
C TYR A 373 -56.92 11.95 -36.42
N PRO A 374 -57.68 13.02 -36.72
CA PRO A 374 -57.33 13.92 -37.80
C PRO A 374 -56.24 14.92 -37.35
N GLU A 375 -55.39 15.27 -38.31
CA GLU A 375 -54.42 16.35 -38.25
C GLU A 375 -55.12 17.70 -38.00
N ASP A 376 -54.63 18.47 -37.03
CA ASP A 376 -54.34 19.90 -37.12
C ASP A 376 -54.21 20.50 -35.71
N VAL A 377 -53.07 21.14 -35.44
CA VAL A 377 -52.86 22.39 -34.65
C VAL A 377 -51.39 22.47 -34.21
N LYS A 378 -50.71 23.54 -34.67
CA LYS A 378 -49.35 23.96 -34.32
C LYS A 378 -49.26 24.63 -32.93
N PRO A 379 -48.06 24.79 -32.35
CA PRO A 379 -47.82 24.62 -30.92
C PRO A 379 -47.93 25.93 -30.12
N ALA A 380 -48.35 25.82 -28.85
CA ALA A 380 -48.19 26.85 -27.84
C ALA A 380 -47.34 26.30 -26.68
N VAL A 381 -46.19 26.93 -26.48
CA VAL A 381 -45.31 26.72 -25.32
C VAL A 381 -45.98 27.30 -24.08
N SER A 382 -46.24 26.47 -23.07
CA SER A 382 -46.49 26.94 -21.71
C SER A 382 -45.81 26.01 -20.69
N LYS A 383 -45.17 26.64 -19.70
CA LYS A 383 -44.40 25.98 -18.62
C LYS A 383 -45.33 25.10 -17.76
N PRO A 384 -44.87 23.93 -17.26
CA PRO A 384 -45.68 23.13 -16.35
C PRO A 384 -45.85 23.84 -15.00
N ALA A 385 -47.10 23.96 -14.58
CA ALA A 385 -47.51 24.36 -13.23
C ALA A 385 -47.30 23.20 -12.22
N PRO A 386 -47.23 23.49 -10.91
CA PRO A 386 -46.96 22.47 -9.90
C PRO A 386 -48.15 21.53 -9.74
N VAL A 387 -47.88 20.23 -9.62
CA VAL A 387 -48.87 19.21 -9.30
C VAL A 387 -49.32 19.36 -7.84
N PRO A 388 -50.62 19.36 -7.51
CA PRO A 388 -51.07 19.45 -6.13
C PRO A 388 -50.84 18.14 -5.39
N PHE A 389 -50.33 18.21 -4.16
CA PHE A 389 -50.32 17.08 -3.23
C PHE A 389 -51.74 16.74 -2.82
N GLU A 390 -52.22 15.54 -3.16
CA GLU A 390 -53.41 14.96 -2.54
C GLU A 390 -53.11 14.64 -1.07
N ARG A 391 -53.92 15.24 -0.19
CA ARG A 391 -53.95 14.98 1.25
C ARG A 391 -54.63 13.63 1.47
N VAL A 392 -53.86 12.60 1.84
CA VAL A 392 -54.42 11.35 2.37
C VAL A 392 -54.98 11.64 3.77
N GLU A 393 -56.30 11.56 3.92
CA GLU A 393 -56.98 11.56 5.21
C GLU A 393 -56.73 10.21 5.92
N THR A 394 -55.98 10.23 7.02
CA THR A 394 -55.80 9.07 7.89
C THR A 394 -57.02 8.93 8.81
N ARG A 395 -57.68 7.77 8.75
CA ARG A 395 -58.64 7.35 9.79
C ARG A 395 -57.92 7.19 11.13
N PRO A 396 -58.56 7.55 12.26
CA PRO A 396 -57.99 7.41 13.58
C PRO A 396 -58.24 5.99 14.06
N ASP A 397 -57.24 5.14 13.91
CA ASP A 397 -56.90 4.01 14.80
C ASP A 397 -55.66 3.35 14.20
N ASP A 398 -54.71 2.99 15.08
CA ASP A 398 -53.39 2.38 14.80
C ASP A 398 -52.20 3.35 14.59
N THR A 399 -51.88 4.16 15.61
CA THR A 399 -50.48 4.55 15.90
C THR A 399 -50.22 4.65 17.42
N ALA A 400 -49.61 3.60 17.97
CA ALA A 400 -48.76 3.62 19.18
C ALA A 400 -47.79 2.41 19.13
N PRO A 401 -46.60 2.51 19.74
CA PRO A 401 -45.34 2.25 19.03
C PRO A 401 -44.76 0.84 19.22
N VAL A 402 -44.10 0.35 18.16
CA VAL A 402 -43.16 -0.79 18.19
C VAL A 402 -41.84 -0.34 18.83
N ALA A 403 -41.89 0.07 20.09
CA ALA A 403 -40.74 0.37 20.94
C ALA A 403 -40.77 -0.46 22.25
N GLU A 404 -41.46 -1.59 22.22
CA GLU A 404 -41.61 -2.51 23.36
C GLU A 404 -41.31 -3.94 22.90
N LYS A 405 -40.05 -4.20 22.49
CA LYS A 405 -39.54 -5.59 22.37
C LYS A 405 -38.03 -5.76 22.29
N ILE A 406 -37.23 -4.82 22.85
CA ILE A 406 -35.77 -5.00 22.96
C ILE A 406 -35.25 -4.47 24.32
N SER A 407 -35.98 -4.74 25.40
CA SER A 407 -35.54 -4.42 26.78
C SER A 407 -35.47 -5.65 27.70
N GLU A 408 -35.51 -6.86 27.15
CA GLU A 408 -35.57 -8.10 27.96
C GLU A 408 -34.26 -8.91 27.99
N ILE A 409 -33.10 -8.33 27.64
CA ILE A 409 -31.83 -9.10 27.60
C ILE A 409 -30.65 -8.50 28.40
N TYR A 410 -30.64 -7.22 28.85
CA TYR A 410 -29.59 -6.76 29.78
C TYR A 410 -30.09 -5.65 30.73
N PRO A 411 -29.84 -5.74 32.05
CA PRO A 411 -30.16 -4.68 33.00
C PRO A 411 -29.13 -3.53 32.91
N ASP A 412 -29.64 -2.31 32.75
CA ASP A 412 -28.91 -1.06 32.88
C ASP A 412 -28.70 -0.73 34.37
N ASP A 413 -27.53 -1.03 34.90
CA ASP A 413 -26.99 -0.32 36.05
C ASP A 413 -25.52 0.02 35.75
N ILE A 414 -25.18 1.30 36.01
CA ILE A 414 -23.86 1.95 35.95
C ILE A 414 -23.49 2.62 34.62
N VAL A 415 -24.06 3.81 34.38
CA VAL A 415 -23.38 4.91 33.64
C VAL A 415 -23.53 6.19 34.48
N PRO A 416 -22.43 6.85 34.92
CA PRO A 416 -22.51 8.13 35.60
C PRO A 416 -22.77 9.28 34.62
N ALA A 417 -23.58 10.25 35.06
CA ALA A 417 -24.07 11.39 34.28
C ALA A 417 -22.93 12.32 33.78
N VAL A 418 -23.01 12.70 32.50
CA VAL A 418 -22.22 13.78 31.88
C VAL A 418 -22.94 15.12 32.16
N PRO A 419 -22.26 16.15 32.70
CA PRO A 419 -22.87 17.47 32.84
C PRO A 419 -22.78 18.28 31.53
N ASP A 420 -23.88 18.96 31.19
CA ASP A 420 -24.05 19.84 30.03
C ASP A 420 -22.99 20.97 29.96
N PRO A 421 -22.49 21.34 28.76
CA PRO A 421 -21.58 22.46 28.61
C PRO A 421 -22.33 23.80 28.59
N ALA A 422 -21.92 24.71 29.48
CA ALA A 422 -22.37 26.10 29.50
C ALA A 422 -21.80 26.92 28.31
N PRO A 423 -22.52 27.94 27.80
CA PRO A 423 -22.12 28.69 26.61
C PRO A 423 -20.97 29.68 26.89
N ALA A 424 -19.91 29.59 26.10
CA ALA A 424 -18.75 30.48 26.19
C ALA A 424 -19.02 31.87 25.58
N ALA A 425 -18.82 32.92 26.37
CA ALA A 425 -18.87 34.31 25.96
C ALA A 425 -17.58 34.72 25.22
N ILE A 426 -17.73 35.28 24.02
CA ILE A 426 -16.64 35.84 23.22
C ILE A 426 -16.27 37.23 23.75
N LYS A 427 -15.08 37.39 24.33
CA LYS A 427 -14.47 38.71 24.59
C LYS A 427 -13.65 39.13 23.37
N LYS A 428 -14.06 40.23 22.72
CA LYS A 428 -13.26 40.94 21.70
C LYS A 428 -12.06 41.63 22.34
N ALA A 429 -10.86 41.37 21.83
CA ALA A 429 -9.66 42.14 22.16
C ALA A 429 -9.58 43.42 21.29
N GLN A 430 -9.31 44.56 21.93
CA GLN A 430 -8.94 45.83 21.29
C GLN A 430 -7.41 45.86 21.05
N PRO A 431 -6.92 46.53 19.99
CA PRO A 431 -5.49 46.68 19.75
C PRO A 431 -4.88 47.80 20.62
N PRO A 432 -3.60 47.69 21.05
CA PRO A 432 -2.98 48.74 21.83
C PRO A 432 -2.60 49.95 20.97
N THR A 433 -2.99 51.12 21.46
CA THR A 433 -2.63 52.45 21.00
C THR A 433 -1.16 52.76 21.21
N LYS A 434 -0.46 53.22 20.15
CA LYS A 434 0.85 53.89 20.25
C LYS A 434 0.67 55.30 20.85
N LYS A 435 1.50 55.66 21.83
CA LYS A 435 1.86 57.05 22.13
C LYS A 435 3.37 57.21 22.00
N ALA A 436 3.74 58.28 21.29
CA ALA A 436 5.10 58.76 21.12
C ALA A 436 5.46 59.75 22.24
N GLY A 437 6.74 59.79 22.60
CA GLY A 437 7.37 60.83 23.41
C GLY A 437 8.89 60.69 23.33
N ALA A 438 9.54 61.60 22.60
CA ALA A 438 10.97 61.89 22.66
C ALA A 438 11.30 62.54 24.03
N THR A 439 12.50 62.44 24.60
CA THR A 439 13.78 63.06 24.18
C THR A 439 14.92 62.56 25.08
N ASP A 440 16.14 62.52 24.53
CA ASP A 440 17.49 62.79 25.09
C ASP A 440 17.86 62.28 26.49
N GLU A 441 19.06 61.80 26.81
CA GLU A 441 20.32 61.42 26.15
C GLU A 441 21.13 60.75 27.29
N ALA A 442 21.94 59.74 26.93
CA ALA A 442 23.11 59.24 27.66
C ALA A 442 22.96 58.76 29.12
N GLU A 443 22.89 57.43 29.32
CA GLU A 443 23.77 56.72 30.28
C GLU A 443 23.72 55.17 30.10
N THR A 444 24.89 54.62 29.77
CA THR A 444 25.38 53.24 30.03
C THR A 444 24.58 52.01 29.56
N THR A 445 25.10 51.38 28.50
CA THR A 445 24.69 50.09 27.90
C THR A 445 25.00 48.85 28.75
N SER A 446 24.94 48.94 30.08
CA SER A 446 25.21 47.83 31.01
C SER A 446 24.01 47.41 31.85
N ASP A 447 22.97 48.25 31.98
CA ASP A 447 21.77 47.93 32.77
C ASP A 447 20.62 47.39 31.92
N MET A 448 20.60 47.71 30.62
CA MET A 448 19.51 47.28 29.73
C MET A 448 19.48 45.76 29.52
N ASP A 449 20.64 45.11 29.47
CA ASP A 449 20.72 43.64 29.35
C ASP A 449 20.32 42.91 30.64
N ALA A 450 20.51 43.57 31.80
CA ALA A 450 20.10 43.03 33.10
C ALA A 450 18.58 43.19 33.32
N GLU A 451 18.01 44.30 32.84
CA GLU A 451 16.57 44.55 32.84
C GLU A 451 15.82 43.58 31.90
N ILE A 452 16.36 43.34 30.69
CA ILE A 452 15.81 42.37 29.71
C ILE A 452 15.79 40.96 30.32
N LYS A 453 16.87 40.56 31.00
CA LYS A 453 16.98 39.24 31.62
C LYS A 453 16.02 39.05 32.80
N ARG A 454 15.79 40.10 33.61
CA ARG A 454 14.79 40.07 34.68
C ARG A 454 13.37 40.01 34.15
N MET A 455 13.07 40.74 33.08
CA MET A 455 11.78 40.70 32.41
C MET A 455 11.54 39.34 31.73
N GLU A 456 12.56 38.71 31.15
CA GLU A 456 12.49 37.36 30.61
C GLU A 456 12.22 36.31 31.71
N GLU A 457 12.89 36.41 32.87
CA GLU A 457 12.67 35.53 34.03
C GLU A 457 11.28 35.70 34.66
N GLU A 458 10.71 36.92 34.62
CA GLU A 458 9.37 37.23 35.14
C GLU A 458 8.23 36.77 34.21
N ILE A 459 8.45 36.78 32.89
CA ILE A 459 7.48 36.33 31.88
C ILE A 459 7.45 34.81 31.71
N LEU A 460 8.60 34.13 31.84
CA LEU A 460 8.72 32.70 31.53
C LEU A 460 8.39 31.77 32.71
N GLY A 461 8.34 32.26 33.94
CA GLY A 461 8.24 31.42 35.14
C GLY A 461 9.47 30.50 35.28
N ALA A 462 9.77 30.05 36.50
CA ALA A 462 10.95 29.22 36.75
C ALA A 462 11.00 28.05 35.74
N PRO A 463 12.12 27.85 35.01
CA PRO A 463 12.22 26.76 34.07
C PRO A 463 12.02 25.45 34.82
N ALA A 464 11.08 24.63 34.35
CA ALA A 464 10.95 23.26 34.82
C ALA A 464 12.34 22.60 34.77
N PRO A 465 12.72 21.79 35.78
CA PRO A 465 14.01 21.11 35.77
C PRO A 465 14.15 20.37 34.44
N PRO A 466 15.34 20.40 33.81
CA PRO A 466 15.53 19.74 32.53
C PRO A 466 15.08 18.28 32.65
N PRO A 467 14.37 17.73 31.64
CA PRO A 467 14.05 16.30 31.64
C PRO A 467 15.35 15.52 31.86
N PRO A 468 15.32 14.40 32.60
CA PRO A 468 16.53 13.64 32.93
C PRO A 468 17.33 13.43 31.63
N SER A 469 18.57 13.92 31.64
CA SER A 469 19.47 13.85 30.50
C SER A 469 19.42 12.43 29.93
N ALA A 470 19.11 12.31 28.64
CA ALA A 470 19.19 11.06 27.91
C ALA A 470 20.49 10.34 28.32
N PRO A 471 20.44 9.03 28.68
CA PRO A 471 21.63 8.34 29.15
C PRO A 471 22.73 8.50 28.11
N ALA A 472 23.94 8.80 28.59
CA ALA A 472 25.12 9.07 27.76
C ALA A 472 25.17 8.10 26.57
N ARG A 473 25.11 8.63 25.34
CA ARG A 473 25.17 7.82 24.12
C ARG A 473 26.48 7.03 24.14
N MET A 474 26.39 5.72 24.40
CA MET A 474 27.52 4.80 24.28
C MET A 474 28.19 4.98 22.93
N THR A 475 29.52 5.01 22.92
CA THR A 475 30.29 4.97 21.69
C THR A 475 30.06 3.66 20.95
N PRO A 476 30.24 3.60 19.61
CA PRO A 476 30.12 2.36 18.84
C PRO A 476 31.01 1.23 19.39
N ALA A 477 32.19 1.56 19.94
CA ALA A 477 33.10 0.60 20.56
C ALA A 477 32.55 0.01 21.86
N GLU A 478 31.92 0.83 22.71
CA GLU A 478 31.26 0.38 23.94
C GLU A 478 30.03 -0.48 23.64
N LYS A 479 29.24 -0.11 22.62
CA LYS A 479 28.10 -0.91 22.16
C LYS A 479 28.53 -2.28 21.64
N ALA A 480 29.61 -2.35 20.87
CA ALA A 480 30.17 -3.62 20.38
C ALA A 480 30.69 -4.49 21.53
N LYS A 481 31.39 -3.89 22.49
CA LYS A 481 31.91 -4.60 23.68
C LYS A 481 30.77 -5.14 24.56
N ALA A 482 29.74 -4.34 24.82
CA ALA A 482 28.55 -4.77 25.55
C ALA A 482 27.81 -5.92 24.83
N GLY A 483 27.68 -5.83 23.50
CA GLY A 483 27.08 -6.89 22.68
C GLY A 483 27.86 -8.21 22.75
N ALA A 484 29.19 -8.16 22.74
CA ALA A 484 30.04 -9.34 22.87
C ALA A 484 29.86 -10.06 24.22
N HIS A 485 29.85 -9.31 25.33
CA HIS A 485 29.56 -9.85 26.66
C HIS A 485 28.15 -10.44 26.74
N PHE A 486 27.15 -9.77 26.15
CA PHE A 486 25.77 -10.25 26.14
C PHE A 486 25.59 -11.58 25.39
N ASN A 487 26.23 -11.71 24.22
CA ASN A 487 26.19 -12.93 23.42
C ASN A 487 26.88 -14.09 24.14
N LYS A 488 28.05 -13.82 24.75
CA LYS A 488 28.79 -14.80 25.55
C LYS A 488 27.98 -15.29 26.76
N ALA A 489 27.35 -14.37 27.50
CA ALA A 489 26.47 -14.70 28.62
C ALA A 489 25.30 -15.59 28.19
N THR A 490 24.70 -15.30 27.03
CA THR A 490 23.57 -16.06 26.48
C THR A 490 23.98 -17.49 26.12
N GLU A 491 25.18 -17.68 25.59
CA GLU A 491 25.72 -19.00 25.26
C GLU A 491 26.02 -19.83 26.52
N LEU A 492 26.65 -19.22 27.53
CA LEU A 492 26.90 -19.86 28.83
C LEU A 492 25.59 -20.26 29.53
N TYR A 493 24.56 -19.41 29.45
CA TYR A 493 23.25 -19.71 30.01
C TYR A 493 22.59 -20.92 29.33
N LYS A 494 22.72 -21.08 28.00
CA LYS A 494 22.22 -22.25 27.27
C LYS A 494 22.95 -23.54 27.67
N GLN A 495 24.23 -23.43 28.01
CA GLN A 495 25.05 -24.53 28.51
C GLN A 495 24.78 -24.88 29.99
N GLY A 496 23.86 -24.16 30.66
CA GLY A 496 23.52 -24.38 32.07
C GLY A 496 24.57 -23.84 33.06
N ARG A 497 25.54 -23.05 32.59
CA ARG A 497 26.60 -22.42 33.39
C ARG A 497 26.12 -21.06 33.88
N TYR A 498 25.19 -21.08 34.85
CA TYR A 498 24.43 -19.90 35.25
C TYR A 498 25.27 -18.85 35.98
N GLU A 499 26.21 -19.25 36.84
CA GLU A 499 27.10 -18.32 37.55
C GLU A 499 27.98 -17.52 36.58
N GLU A 500 28.50 -18.19 35.55
CA GLU A 500 29.35 -17.57 34.53
C GLU A 500 28.55 -16.68 33.57
N ALA A 501 27.30 -17.05 33.27
CA ALA A 501 26.39 -16.22 32.50
C ALA A 501 26.04 -14.91 33.25
N ILE A 502 25.84 -14.98 34.56
CA ILE A 502 25.59 -13.80 35.41
C ILE A 502 26.80 -12.86 35.39
N ALA A 503 28.02 -13.38 35.54
CA ALA A 503 29.23 -12.56 35.50
C ALA A 503 29.37 -11.79 34.18
N GLU A 504 29.08 -12.43 33.05
CA GLU A 504 29.14 -11.78 31.73
C GLU A 504 28.01 -10.75 31.53
N TRP A 505 26.80 -10.99 32.05
CA TRP A 505 25.75 -9.95 32.05
C TRP A 505 26.04 -8.78 32.98
N GLN A 506 26.81 -8.98 34.06
CA GLN A 506 27.28 -7.89 34.92
C GLN A 506 28.30 -7.00 34.19
N GLU A 507 29.15 -7.55 33.33
CA GLU A 507 30.03 -6.75 32.46
C GLU A 507 29.22 -5.87 31.49
N VAL A 508 28.09 -6.37 30.98
CA VAL A 508 27.16 -5.54 30.19
C VAL A 508 26.60 -4.38 31.03
N LEU A 509 26.28 -4.62 32.31
CA LEU A 509 25.76 -3.58 33.21
C LEU A 509 26.83 -2.58 33.67
N LYS A 510 28.12 -2.93 33.65
CA LYS A 510 29.22 -1.97 33.86
C LYS A 510 29.35 -0.99 32.70
N ILE A 511 29.05 -1.42 31.47
CA ILE A 511 29.09 -0.59 30.26
C ILE A 511 27.77 0.17 30.06
N ASN A 512 26.64 -0.50 30.32
CA ASN A 512 25.30 0.07 30.26
C ASN A 512 24.50 -0.27 31.53
N PRO A 513 24.56 0.59 32.56
CA PRO A 513 23.83 0.38 33.81
C PRO A 513 22.32 0.23 33.65
N ASP A 514 21.74 0.72 32.55
CA ASP A 514 20.30 0.71 32.27
C ASP A 514 19.87 -0.42 31.33
N HIS A 515 20.75 -1.39 31.04
CA HIS A 515 20.40 -2.53 30.19
C HIS A 515 19.38 -3.47 30.85
N LYS A 516 18.09 -3.18 30.63
CA LYS A 516 16.93 -3.90 31.22
C LYS A 516 17.01 -5.41 31.01
N LEU A 517 17.41 -5.84 29.82
CA LEU A 517 17.46 -7.25 29.46
C LEU A 517 18.52 -8.03 30.26
N SER A 518 19.71 -7.45 30.50
CA SER A 518 20.72 -8.10 31.36
C SER A 518 20.23 -8.25 32.79
N LYS A 519 19.54 -7.24 33.35
CA LYS A 519 18.97 -7.31 34.71
C LYS A 519 17.95 -8.45 34.83
N GLN A 520 17.03 -8.55 33.87
CA GLN A 520 16.03 -9.64 33.84
C GLN A 520 16.68 -11.03 33.73
N LYS A 521 17.70 -11.15 32.88
CA LYS A 521 18.41 -12.41 32.65
C LYS A 521 19.22 -12.86 33.87
N ILE A 522 19.85 -11.93 34.58
CA ILE A 522 20.54 -12.21 35.85
C ILE A 522 19.53 -12.72 36.89
N ASN A 523 18.40 -12.03 37.08
CA ASN A 523 17.39 -12.47 38.06
C ASN A 523 16.87 -13.88 37.76
N LYS A 524 16.66 -14.19 36.48
CA LYS A 524 16.23 -15.53 36.05
C LYS A 524 17.32 -16.60 36.25
N ALA A 525 18.57 -16.27 35.96
CA ALA A 525 19.69 -17.18 36.21
C ALA A 525 19.88 -17.43 37.71
N GLN A 526 19.74 -16.40 38.54
CA GLN A 526 19.81 -16.50 39.99
C GLN A 526 18.70 -17.41 40.53
N SER A 527 17.45 -17.24 40.08
CA SER A 527 16.36 -18.13 40.50
C SER A 527 16.60 -19.60 40.12
N LEU A 528 17.31 -19.87 39.02
CA LEU A 528 17.64 -21.23 38.59
C LEU A 528 18.79 -21.86 39.39
N ILE A 529 19.72 -21.05 39.88
CA ILE A 529 20.75 -21.48 40.83
C ILE A 529 20.07 -21.82 42.17
N ASP A 530 19.17 -20.96 42.64
CA ASP A 530 18.50 -21.12 43.94
C ASP A 530 17.49 -22.30 43.97
N THR A 531 17.09 -22.82 42.79
CA THR A 531 16.16 -23.96 42.65
C THR A 531 16.88 -25.32 42.50
N LYS A 532 18.21 -25.33 42.39
CA LYS A 532 19.06 -26.54 42.40
C LYS A 532 19.63 -26.77 43.79
#